data_AF-A0A136L531-F1
#
_entry.id   AF-A0A136L531-F1
#
_cell.length_a   1.000
_cell.length_b   1.000
_cell.length_c   1.000
_cell.angle_alpha   90.00
_cell.angle_beta   90.00
_cell.angle_gamma   90.00
#
_symmetry.space_group_name_H-M   'P 1'
#
loop_
_entity.id
_entity.type
_entity.pdbx_description
1 polymer ?
#
loop_
_entity_poly.entity_id
_entity_poly.type
_entity_poly.pdbx_seq_one_letter_code
_entity_poly.pdbx_strand_id
1 'polypeptide(L)'
;MGDQRFLVGRGAFRFEIVDACSFINLNTAAEEQLYRLPLTSEQIDSLLDWRSGDLNARPEGAKDEYYNSLANPYNAALRPMDTVDEVLLVKGFTPQTLYSIPQEVVTSQYLVQGGPEEQPLMIQLATVDSRSPIGTRPDGQARLDLNAASAQQLAQVGVSQGIAQAIVQRRNQVGTFTGFGDVLLLPGMNINDAAAILDNCRVGEATTQVGRINVNTASEAVLNSIPGFTPDISSAMASRQQSGGLQTLGELTTIPGLTPEVLASSIDLLALGSQTFVVRVIGQFGSRETALEAVVEIVEGQPVLRKVRKPALPEVYTLWRWNRAPTADVGVWGNS
;
A
#
# COMPACT_ATOMS: atom_id res chain seq x y z
N MET A 1 2.19 -16.05 7.10
CA MET A 1 3.54 -16.53 7.41
C MET A 1 3.75 -17.89 6.78
N GLY A 2 4.95 -18.18 6.28
CA GLY A 2 5.30 -19.47 5.69
C GLY A 2 5.59 -20.55 6.74
N ASP A 3 4.69 -20.75 7.69
CA ASP A 3 4.96 -21.54 8.90
C ASP A 3 5.03 -23.05 8.64
N GLN A 4 4.27 -23.54 7.66
CA GLN A 4 4.23 -24.95 7.30
C GLN A 4 5.26 -25.29 6.23
N ARG A 5 5.88 -26.46 6.36
CA ARG A 5 6.77 -27.04 5.36
C ARG A 5 6.07 -28.16 4.61
N PHE A 6 6.08 -28.06 3.29
CA PHE A 6 5.45 -29.00 2.38
C PHE A 6 6.51 -29.96 1.83
N LEU A 7 6.30 -31.26 1.98
CA LEU A 7 7.22 -32.31 1.53
C LEU A 7 6.85 -32.78 0.12
N VAL A 8 7.84 -32.78 -0.79
CA VAL A 8 7.68 -33.20 -2.19
C VAL A 8 8.86 -34.10 -2.59
N GLY A 9 8.62 -35.42 -2.61
CA GLY A 9 9.67 -36.39 -2.90
C GLY A 9 10.81 -36.31 -1.89
N ARG A 10 12.01 -35.93 -2.34
CA ARG A 10 13.20 -35.70 -1.50
C ARG A 10 13.45 -34.23 -1.16
N GLY A 11 12.59 -33.34 -1.65
CA GLY A 11 12.64 -31.91 -1.38
C GLY A 11 11.53 -31.47 -0.45
N ALA A 12 11.61 -30.20 -0.06
CA ALA A 12 10.55 -29.53 0.66
C ALA A 12 10.44 -28.08 0.20
N PHE A 13 9.31 -27.44 0.46
CA PHE A 13 9.20 -26.00 0.32
C PHE A 13 8.31 -25.40 1.40
N ARG A 14 8.51 -24.12 1.67
CA ARG A 14 7.65 -23.29 2.52
C ARG A 14 7.22 -22.12 1.67
N PHE A 15 5.97 -21.69 1.78
CA PHE A 15 5.50 -20.52 1.05
C PHE A 15 4.52 -19.70 1.87
N GLU A 16 4.43 -18.43 1.54
CA GLU A 16 3.35 -17.56 1.99
C GLU A 16 2.84 -16.72 0.82
N ILE A 17 1.59 -16.28 0.94
CA ILE A 17 0.99 -15.28 0.08
C ILE A 17 0.75 -14.05 0.94
N VAL A 18 1.32 -12.93 0.53
CA VAL A 18 1.16 -11.64 1.20
C VAL A 18 0.36 -10.71 0.31
N ASP A 19 -0.54 -9.95 0.91
CA ASP A 19 -1.24 -8.87 0.24
C ASP A 19 -0.23 -7.77 -0.14
N ALA A 20 -0.08 -7.44 -1.42
CA ALA A 20 0.88 -6.41 -1.80
C ALA A 20 0.41 -5.00 -1.42
N CYS A 21 -0.90 -4.78 -1.27
CA CYS A 21 -1.46 -3.51 -0.78
C CYS A 21 -1.40 -3.41 0.75
N SER A 22 -0.90 -4.40 1.48
CA SER A 22 -0.58 -4.23 2.91
C SER A 22 0.70 -3.42 3.14
N PHE A 23 1.39 -3.00 2.06
CA PHE A 23 2.64 -2.26 2.06
C PHE A 23 2.47 -0.88 1.42
N ILE A 24 3.41 0.01 1.73
CA ILE A 24 3.52 1.36 1.16
C ILE A 24 4.14 1.26 -0.23
N ASN A 25 3.44 1.74 -1.26
CA ASN A 25 3.97 1.72 -2.60
C ASN A 25 4.88 2.93 -2.87
N LEU A 26 6.18 2.69 -3.02
CA LEU A 26 7.18 3.75 -3.24
C LEU A 26 7.04 4.47 -4.58
N ASN A 27 6.28 3.92 -5.54
CA ASN A 27 5.99 4.59 -6.81
C ASN A 27 4.86 5.62 -6.71
N THR A 28 4.03 5.56 -5.67
CA THR A 28 2.85 6.42 -5.53
C THR A 28 2.76 7.14 -4.19
N ALA A 29 3.50 6.71 -3.16
CA ALA A 29 3.48 7.31 -1.83
C ALA A 29 3.74 8.82 -1.92
N ALA A 30 2.82 9.62 -1.39
CA ALA A 30 2.95 11.08 -1.40
C ALA A 30 4.05 11.53 -0.42
N GLU A 31 4.55 12.74 -0.61
CA GLU A 31 5.59 13.35 0.23
C GLU A 31 5.22 13.31 1.73
N GLU A 32 3.98 13.70 2.07
CA GLU A 32 3.47 13.66 3.45
C GLU A 32 3.49 12.26 4.07
N GLN A 33 3.23 11.22 3.26
CA GLN A 33 3.32 9.84 3.70
C GLN A 33 4.77 9.41 3.92
N LEU A 34 5.69 9.83 3.04
CA LEU A 34 7.12 9.53 3.14
C LEU A 34 7.76 10.19 4.36
N TYR A 35 7.32 11.39 4.76
CA TYR A 35 7.76 12.06 5.98
C TYR A 35 7.39 11.32 7.28
N ARG A 36 6.46 10.37 7.21
CA ARG A 36 6.10 9.49 8.34
C ARG A 36 6.99 8.27 8.43
N LEU A 37 7.88 8.06 7.47
CA LEU A 37 8.88 6.99 7.48
C LEU A 37 10.19 7.49 8.09
N PRO A 38 11.09 6.58 8.51
CA PRO A 38 12.41 6.95 9.02
C PRO A 38 13.35 7.36 7.86
N LEU A 39 12.96 8.40 7.11
CA LEU A 39 13.67 8.94 5.97
C LEU A 39 14.02 10.42 6.22
N THR A 40 15.15 10.87 5.68
CA THR A 40 15.55 12.28 5.70
C THR A 40 14.86 13.07 4.59
N SER A 41 14.81 14.41 4.70
CA SER A 41 14.32 15.28 3.63
C SER A 41 15.06 15.02 2.31
N GLU A 42 16.40 14.93 2.33
CA GLU A 42 17.21 14.54 1.17
C GLU A 42 16.77 13.22 0.53
N GLN A 43 16.53 12.18 1.34
CA GLN A 43 16.06 10.89 0.84
C GLN A 43 14.67 11.00 0.20
N ILE A 44 13.75 11.74 0.82
CA ILE A 44 12.39 11.93 0.32
C ILE A 44 12.41 12.69 -1.01
N ASP A 45 13.07 13.85 -1.06
CA ASP A 45 13.19 14.66 -2.27
C ASP A 45 13.85 13.87 -3.41
N SER A 46 14.92 13.14 -3.10
CA SER A 46 15.66 12.33 -4.09
C SER A 46 14.82 11.16 -4.60
N LEU A 47 14.02 10.51 -3.73
CA LEU A 47 13.10 9.44 -4.13
C LEU A 47 12.00 9.98 -5.05
N LEU A 48 11.43 11.13 -4.71
CA LEU A 48 10.40 11.79 -5.51
C LEU A 48 10.94 12.26 -6.86
N ASP A 49 12.19 12.75 -6.91
CA ASP A 49 12.87 13.11 -8.15
C ASP A 49 13.20 11.89 -9.00
N TRP A 50 13.65 10.80 -8.39
CA TRP A 50 14.02 9.57 -9.10
C TRP A 50 12.87 9.01 -9.94
N ARG A 51 11.66 8.98 -9.37
CA ARG A 51 10.47 8.42 -10.03
C ARG A 51 9.68 9.41 -10.90
N SER A 52 10.03 10.70 -10.85
CA SER A 52 9.31 11.77 -11.55
C SER A 52 9.94 12.07 -12.91
N GLY A 53 9.10 12.28 -13.93
CA GLY A 53 9.52 12.74 -15.25
C GLY A 53 9.86 14.24 -15.35
N ASP A 54 9.66 15.02 -14.27
CA ASP A 54 10.16 16.40 -14.20
C ASP A 54 11.69 16.41 -14.28
N LEU A 55 12.28 17.42 -14.92
CA LEU A 55 13.73 17.56 -15.03
C LEU A 55 14.33 18.49 -13.98
N ASN A 56 13.49 19.27 -13.28
CA ASN A 56 13.94 20.11 -12.19
C ASN A 56 14.09 19.28 -10.91
N ALA A 57 15.22 19.45 -10.24
CA ALA A 57 15.44 18.84 -8.93
C ALA A 57 14.66 19.60 -7.85
N ARG A 58 14.16 18.86 -6.86
CA ARG A 58 13.67 19.41 -5.60
C ARG A 58 14.80 20.01 -4.76
N PRO A 59 14.52 20.82 -3.72
CA PRO A 59 15.53 21.53 -2.94
C PRO A 59 16.70 20.64 -2.44
N GLU A 60 16.40 19.45 -1.91
CA GLU A 60 17.43 18.49 -1.46
C GLU A 60 17.57 17.28 -2.39
N GLY A 61 16.84 17.30 -3.51
CA GLY A 61 16.70 16.19 -4.44
C GLY A 61 17.91 15.99 -5.37
N ALA A 62 17.69 15.16 -6.39
CA ALA A 62 18.71 14.81 -7.36
C ALA A 62 18.11 14.39 -8.70
N LYS A 63 18.69 14.96 -9.76
CA LYS A 63 18.46 14.60 -11.16
C LYS A 63 19.79 14.26 -11.82
N ASP A 64 19.82 14.23 -13.15
CA ASP A 64 20.99 13.85 -13.95
C ASP A 64 22.27 14.61 -13.59
N GLU A 65 22.18 15.87 -13.18
CA GLU A 65 23.35 16.66 -12.76
C GLU A 65 24.11 15.99 -11.59
N TYR A 66 23.38 15.53 -10.57
CA TYR A 66 23.97 14.82 -9.45
C TYR A 66 24.50 13.44 -9.88
N TYR A 67 23.67 12.63 -10.54
CA TYR A 67 24.03 11.23 -10.84
C TYR A 67 25.18 11.13 -11.85
N ASN A 68 25.31 12.08 -12.79
CA ASN A 68 26.44 12.11 -13.72
C ASN A 68 27.75 12.61 -13.10
N SER A 69 27.69 13.20 -11.90
CA SER A 69 28.89 13.63 -11.15
C SER A 69 29.53 12.51 -10.32
N LEU A 70 28.85 11.36 -10.18
CA LEU A 70 29.32 10.23 -9.38
C LEU A 70 30.54 9.56 -10.02
N ALA A 71 31.31 8.82 -9.22
CA ALA A 71 32.48 8.10 -9.69
C ALA A 71 32.17 7.10 -10.82
N ASN A 72 30.97 6.50 -10.79
CA ASN A 72 30.39 5.73 -11.88
C ASN A 72 29.11 6.43 -12.35
N PRO A 73 29.18 7.31 -13.35
CA PRO A 73 28.04 8.10 -13.80
C PRO A 73 26.87 7.27 -14.32
N TYR A 74 25.66 7.70 -14.03
CA TYR A 74 24.41 7.21 -14.63
C TYR A 74 23.35 8.33 -14.62
N ASN A 75 22.25 8.13 -15.34
CA ASN A 75 21.12 9.07 -15.34
C ASN A 75 20.09 8.69 -14.27
N ALA A 76 19.34 9.69 -13.79
CA ALA A 76 18.13 9.43 -13.01
C ALA A 76 17.17 8.56 -13.83
N ALA A 77 16.43 7.67 -13.16
CA ALA A 77 15.53 6.76 -13.87
C ALA A 77 14.37 7.50 -14.55
N LEU A 78 13.84 8.56 -13.91
CA LEU A 78 12.70 9.36 -14.36
C LEU A 78 11.45 8.50 -14.68
N ARG A 79 11.30 7.39 -13.94
CA ARG A 79 10.26 6.38 -14.14
C ARG A 79 9.90 5.70 -12.81
N PRO A 80 8.73 5.05 -12.72
CA PRO A 80 8.46 4.12 -11.63
C PRO A 80 9.56 3.06 -11.50
N MET A 81 9.93 2.72 -10.27
CA MET A 81 10.87 1.66 -9.91
C MET A 81 10.28 0.30 -10.22
N ASP A 82 11.10 -0.63 -10.73
CA ASP A 82 10.69 -2.02 -10.98
C ASP A 82 10.85 -2.89 -9.74
N THR A 83 11.79 -2.54 -8.85
CA THR A 83 12.04 -3.22 -7.58
C THR A 83 12.26 -2.22 -6.44
N VAL A 84 12.01 -2.64 -5.19
CA VAL A 84 12.33 -1.80 -4.01
C VAL A 84 13.85 -1.58 -3.89
N ASP A 85 14.67 -2.53 -4.34
CA ASP A 85 16.13 -2.46 -4.26
C ASP A 85 16.72 -1.34 -5.16
N GLU A 86 16.00 -0.87 -6.18
CA GLU A 86 16.38 0.31 -6.99
C GLU A 86 16.53 1.59 -6.15
N VAL A 87 15.91 1.64 -4.97
CA VAL A 87 16.10 2.74 -4.02
C VAL A 87 17.59 2.92 -3.66
N LEU A 88 18.41 1.87 -3.72
CA LEU A 88 19.86 1.95 -3.48
C LEU A 88 20.63 2.73 -4.57
N LEU A 89 19.99 3.07 -5.69
CA LEU A 89 20.53 3.94 -6.74
C LEU A 89 20.18 5.41 -6.51
N VAL A 90 19.28 5.69 -5.56
CA VAL A 90 18.80 7.03 -5.25
C VAL A 90 19.76 7.71 -4.26
N LYS A 91 20.03 8.99 -4.47
CA LYS A 91 20.85 9.81 -3.57
C LYS A 91 20.37 9.68 -2.11
N GLY A 92 21.33 9.52 -1.20
CA GLY A 92 21.09 9.45 0.24
C GLY A 92 20.66 8.07 0.77
N PHE A 93 20.36 7.10 -0.10
CA PHE A 93 19.98 5.75 0.33
C PHE A 93 21.19 4.82 0.42
N THR A 94 21.16 3.94 1.41
CA THR A 94 22.18 2.93 1.66
C THR A 94 21.54 1.58 2.00
N PRO A 95 22.28 0.46 1.97
CA PRO A 95 21.78 -0.82 2.48
C PRO A 95 21.27 -0.72 3.92
N GLN A 96 21.83 0.17 4.75
CA GLN A 96 21.38 0.42 6.12
C GLN A 96 19.97 1.03 6.14
N THR A 97 19.65 1.94 5.20
CA THR A 97 18.31 2.52 5.08
C THR A 97 17.24 1.46 4.81
N LEU A 98 17.55 0.41 4.03
CA LEU A 98 16.58 -0.63 3.67
C LEU A 98 16.53 -1.81 4.64
N TYR A 99 17.69 -2.30 5.07
CA TYR A 99 17.81 -3.61 5.72
C TYR A 99 18.26 -3.56 7.18
N SER A 100 18.43 -2.37 7.75
CA SER A 100 18.78 -2.20 9.17
C SER A 100 17.71 -1.43 9.91
N ILE A 101 17.67 -1.64 11.22
CA ILE A 101 16.86 -0.83 12.13
C ILE A 101 17.42 0.61 12.07
N PRO A 102 16.57 1.64 11.90
CA PRO A 102 17.03 3.03 11.90
C PRO A 102 17.74 3.35 13.23
N GLN A 103 19.05 3.62 13.18
CA GLN A 103 19.83 3.98 14.38
C GLN A 103 19.73 5.47 14.71
N GLU A 104 19.48 6.31 13.70
CA GLU A 104 19.20 7.73 13.84
C GLU A 104 17.76 7.97 13.40
N VAL A 105 16.88 8.06 14.37
CA VAL A 105 15.47 8.37 14.17
C VAL A 105 15.38 9.87 13.89
N VAL A 106 15.59 10.27 12.63
CA VAL A 106 15.56 11.68 12.19
C VAL A 106 14.13 12.25 12.26
N THR A 107 13.12 11.39 12.28
CA THR A 107 11.72 11.75 12.48
C THR A 107 11.29 11.32 13.88
N SER A 108 10.75 12.20 14.72
CA SER A 108 10.31 11.92 16.09
C SER A 108 9.13 10.92 16.20
N GLN A 109 8.84 10.14 15.16
CA GLN A 109 7.71 9.24 15.06
C GLN A 109 8.17 7.79 14.92
N TYR A 110 8.03 7.04 16.01
CA TYR A 110 8.02 5.59 15.95
C TYR A 110 6.74 5.09 15.26
N LEU A 111 6.90 4.17 14.32
CA LEU A 111 5.79 3.58 13.57
C LEU A 111 5.03 2.52 14.38
N VAL A 112 5.65 1.98 15.41
CA VAL A 112 5.05 1.03 16.36
C VAL A 112 5.48 1.37 17.77
N GLN A 113 4.68 0.97 18.75
CA GLN A 113 5.06 1.09 20.15
C GLN A 113 6.31 0.27 20.45
N GLY A 114 7.23 0.83 21.23
CA GLY A 114 8.52 0.22 21.55
C GLY A 114 9.65 1.24 21.44
N GLY A 115 10.88 0.75 21.61
CA GLY A 115 12.08 1.50 21.29
C GLY A 115 12.50 1.37 19.82
N PRO A 116 13.73 1.78 19.51
CA PRO A 116 14.31 1.64 18.17
C PRO A 116 14.35 0.19 17.67
N GLU A 117 14.64 -0.78 18.55
CA GLU A 117 14.83 -2.19 18.15
C GLU A 117 13.53 -2.87 17.69
N GLU A 118 12.39 -2.35 18.12
CA GLU A 118 11.06 -2.82 17.74
C GLU A 118 10.60 -2.21 16.40
N GLN A 119 11.31 -1.21 15.86
CA GLN A 119 10.91 -0.57 14.61
C GLN A 119 11.08 -1.52 13.41
N PRO A 120 10.09 -1.55 12.50
CA PRO A 120 10.18 -2.35 11.29
C PRO A 120 11.28 -1.85 10.36
N LEU A 121 11.89 -2.77 9.61
CA LEU A 121 12.82 -2.42 8.54
C LEU A 121 12.05 -1.77 7.39
N MET A 122 12.66 -0.79 6.69
CA MET A 122 12.01 -0.14 5.54
C MET A 122 11.62 -1.15 4.45
N ILE A 123 12.44 -2.17 4.20
CA ILE A 123 12.13 -3.26 3.26
C ILE A 123 10.88 -4.09 3.66
N GLN A 124 10.49 -4.07 4.94
CA GLN A 124 9.30 -4.76 5.44
C GLN A 124 8.03 -3.90 5.35
N LEU A 125 8.17 -2.61 5.03
CA LEU A 125 7.05 -1.67 4.90
C LEU A 125 6.70 -1.38 3.45
N ALA A 126 7.66 -1.56 2.54
CA ALA A 126 7.59 -1.03 1.19
C ALA A 126 7.29 -2.09 0.12
N THR A 127 6.62 -1.64 -0.94
CA THR A 127 6.47 -2.34 -2.22
C THR A 127 6.65 -1.34 -3.36
N VAL A 128 6.79 -1.83 -4.58
CA VAL A 128 6.65 -1.05 -5.82
C VAL A 128 5.47 -1.52 -6.66
N ASP A 129 4.89 -2.67 -6.29
CA ASP A 129 3.78 -3.33 -6.94
C ASP A 129 2.61 -3.42 -5.95
N SER A 130 1.60 -2.59 -6.10
CA SER A 130 0.34 -2.71 -5.37
C SER A 130 -0.79 -2.18 -6.22
N ARG A 131 -1.86 -2.96 -6.36
CA ARG A 131 -3.06 -2.57 -7.12
C ARG A 131 -4.29 -3.03 -6.35
N SER A 132 -5.24 -2.13 -6.17
CA SER A 132 -6.52 -2.40 -5.52
C SER A 132 -7.67 -2.22 -6.52
N PRO A 133 -8.71 -3.08 -6.45
CA PRO A 133 -9.92 -2.86 -7.22
C PRO A 133 -10.75 -1.74 -6.58
N ILE A 134 -11.24 -0.82 -7.41
CA ILE A 134 -12.14 0.28 -7.00
C ILE A 134 -13.43 0.34 -7.83
N GLY A 135 -13.57 -0.55 -8.81
CA GLY A 135 -14.67 -0.54 -9.78
C GLY A 135 -15.97 -1.18 -9.33
N THR A 136 -15.95 -2.00 -8.27
CA THR A 136 -17.08 -2.86 -7.88
C THR A 136 -17.62 -2.49 -6.50
N ARG A 137 -18.96 -2.54 -6.37
CA ARG A 137 -19.71 -2.36 -5.13
C ARG A 137 -19.73 -3.65 -4.29
N PRO A 138 -20.11 -3.57 -3.00
CA PRO A 138 -20.29 -4.76 -2.17
C PRO A 138 -21.31 -5.77 -2.74
N ASP A 139 -22.31 -5.30 -3.49
CA ASP A 139 -23.34 -6.13 -4.15
C ASP A 139 -22.87 -6.77 -5.48
N GLY A 140 -21.60 -6.57 -5.87
CA GLY A 140 -21.03 -7.06 -7.12
C GLY A 140 -21.32 -6.21 -8.35
N GLN A 141 -22.13 -5.15 -8.24
CA GLN A 141 -22.40 -4.24 -9.36
C GLN A 141 -21.26 -3.22 -9.55
N ALA A 142 -21.20 -2.57 -10.71
CA ALA A 142 -20.24 -1.49 -10.93
C ALA A 142 -20.55 -0.29 -10.03
N ARG A 143 -19.51 0.33 -9.46
CA ARG A 143 -19.63 1.59 -8.74
C ARG A 143 -20.10 2.72 -9.66
N LEU A 144 -20.77 3.73 -9.10
CA LEU A 144 -21.16 4.93 -9.83
C LEU A 144 -19.96 5.89 -9.90
N ASP A 145 -19.66 6.44 -11.08
CA ASP A 145 -18.66 7.50 -11.19
C ASP A 145 -19.27 8.85 -10.76
N LEU A 146 -18.72 9.46 -9.71
CA LEU A 146 -19.17 10.76 -9.19
C LEU A 146 -19.02 11.90 -10.20
N ASN A 147 -18.21 11.73 -11.25
CA ASN A 147 -18.09 12.72 -12.33
C ASN A 147 -19.12 12.53 -13.45
N ALA A 148 -19.84 11.40 -13.50
CA ALA A 148 -20.81 11.08 -14.55
C ALA A 148 -22.24 10.83 -14.03
N ALA A 149 -22.39 10.25 -12.84
CA ALA A 149 -23.67 9.82 -12.30
C ALA A 149 -24.67 10.97 -12.13
N SER A 150 -25.96 10.74 -12.38
CA SER A 150 -27.01 11.71 -12.11
C SER A 150 -27.33 11.80 -10.62
N ALA A 151 -27.94 12.90 -10.19
CA ALA A 151 -28.40 13.05 -8.81
C ALA A 151 -29.40 11.95 -8.41
N GLN A 152 -30.24 11.49 -9.36
CA GLN A 152 -31.16 10.38 -9.12
C GLN A 152 -30.43 9.05 -8.90
N GLN A 153 -29.37 8.77 -9.66
CA GLN A 153 -28.57 7.56 -9.48
C GLN A 153 -27.84 7.57 -8.13
N LEU A 154 -27.29 8.71 -7.72
CA LEU A 154 -26.67 8.87 -6.40
C LEU A 154 -27.70 8.67 -5.28
N ALA A 155 -28.90 9.22 -5.44
CA ALA A 155 -29.95 9.05 -4.45
C ALA A 155 -30.45 7.61 -4.31
N GLN A 156 -30.44 6.84 -5.40
CA GLN A 156 -30.80 5.41 -5.38
C GLN A 156 -29.82 4.56 -4.56
N VAL A 157 -28.57 4.99 -4.41
CA VAL A 157 -27.56 4.30 -3.61
C VAL A 157 -27.42 4.85 -2.19
N GLY A 158 -28.38 5.66 -1.74
CA GLY A 158 -28.50 6.12 -0.36
C GLY A 158 -27.94 7.51 -0.08
N VAL A 159 -27.45 8.24 -1.09
CA VAL A 159 -27.02 9.64 -0.92
C VAL A 159 -28.25 10.56 -0.84
N SER A 160 -28.30 11.46 0.14
CA SER A 160 -29.40 12.41 0.28
C SER A 160 -29.56 13.28 -0.97
N GLN A 161 -30.81 13.67 -1.28
CA GLN A 161 -31.12 14.48 -2.48
C GLN A 161 -30.33 15.80 -2.49
N GLY A 162 -30.13 16.42 -1.33
CA GLY A 162 -29.36 17.66 -1.20
C GLY A 162 -27.89 17.46 -1.60
N ILE A 163 -27.24 16.42 -1.08
CA ILE A 163 -25.84 16.12 -1.41
C ILE A 163 -25.69 15.64 -2.85
N ALA A 164 -26.59 14.80 -3.35
CA ALA A 164 -26.59 14.37 -4.74
C ALA A 164 -26.67 15.56 -5.72
N GLN A 165 -27.51 16.56 -5.42
CA GLN A 165 -27.56 17.81 -6.19
C GLN A 165 -26.30 18.64 -6.03
N ALA A 166 -25.75 18.77 -4.82
CA ALA A 166 -24.51 19.52 -4.56
C ALA A 166 -23.31 18.93 -5.32
N ILE A 167 -23.19 17.60 -5.41
CA ILE A 167 -22.15 16.91 -6.18
C ILE A 167 -22.24 17.31 -7.67
N VAL A 168 -23.44 17.20 -8.27
CA VAL A 168 -23.66 17.53 -9.68
C VAL A 168 -23.43 19.02 -9.95
N GLN A 169 -23.89 19.89 -9.05
CA GLN A 169 -23.69 21.34 -9.20
C GLN A 169 -22.21 21.70 -9.08
N ARG A 170 -21.49 21.22 -8.06
CA ARG A 170 -20.06 21.48 -7.87
C ARG A 170 -19.27 21.04 -9.09
N ARG A 171 -19.46 19.80 -9.56
CA ARG A 171 -18.66 19.29 -10.68
C ARG A 171 -18.86 20.07 -11.98
N ASN A 172 -20.07 20.57 -12.22
CA ASN A 172 -20.40 21.35 -13.41
C ASN A 172 -19.91 22.81 -13.33
N GLN A 173 -19.78 23.37 -12.12
CA GLN A 173 -19.39 24.77 -11.93
C GLN A 173 -17.89 24.95 -11.71
N VAL A 174 -17.27 24.06 -10.93
CA VAL A 174 -15.86 24.18 -10.50
C VAL A 174 -14.95 23.25 -11.31
N GLY A 175 -15.46 22.12 -11.76
CA GLY A 175 -14.70 21.07 -12.44
C GLY A 175 -14.86 19.71 -11.75
N THR A 176 -14.39 18.66 -12.42
CA THR A 176 -14.50 17.28 -11.96
C THR A 176 -13.78 17.04 -10.63
N PHE A 177 -14.24 16.06 -9.87
CA PHE A 177 -13.55 15.58 -8.69
C PHE A 177 -12.31 14.78 -9.09
N THR A 178 -11.26 14.87 -8.27
CA THR A 178 -10.01 14.10 -8.46
C THR A 178 -9.82 12.99 -7.43
N GLY A 179 -10.52 13.08 -6.30
CA GLY A 179 -10.55 12.08 -5.25
C GLY A 179 -11.81 12.21 -4.39
N PHE A 180 -12.01 11.25 -3.47
CA PHE A 180 -13.12 11.30 -2.52
C PHE A 180 -12.98 12.45 -1.52
N GLY A 181 -11.75 12.86 -1.19
CA GLY A 181 -11.53 13.96 -0.23
C GLY A 181 -12.31 15.23 -0.59
N ASP A 182 -12.25 15.63 -1.86
CA ASP A 182 -13.01 16.78 -2.38
C ASP A 182 -14.52 16.66 -2.19
N VAL A 183 -15.05 15.44 -2.28
CA VAL A 183 -16.49 15.14 -2.20
C VAL A 183 -16.94 15.15 -0.75
N LEU A 184 -16.17 14.54 0.15
CA LEU A 184 -16.48 14.45 1.57
C LEU A 184 -16.46 15.82 2.26
N LEU A 185 -15.75 16.80 1.70
CA LEU A 185 -15.72 18.18 2.20
C LEU A 185 -16.87 19.07 1.68
N LEU A 186 -17.83 18.53 0.93
CA LEU A 186 -18.98 19.32 0.46
C LEU A 186 -19.83 19.84 1.64
N PRO A 187 -20.30 21.09 1.59
CA PRO A 187 -21.17 21.64 2.63
C PRO A 187 -22.43 20.80 2.83
N GLY A 188 -22.74 20.50 4.10
CA GLY A 188 -23.91 19.69 4.48
C GLY A 188 -23.68 18.17 4.44
N MET A 189 -22.47 17.70 4.11
CA MET A 189 -22.14 16.28 4.14
C MET A 189 -22.38 15.70 5.54
N ASN A 190 -23.12 14.58 5.62
CA ASN A 190 -23.30 13.82 6.85
C ASN A 190 -22.70 12.43 6.72
N ILE A 191 -22.61 11.73 7.85
CA ILE A 191 -21.95 10.42 7.94
C ILE A 191 -22.61 9.34 7.07
N ASN A 192 -23.94 9.36 6.93
CA ASN A 192 -24.66 8.38 6.13
C ASN A 192 -24.42 8.62 4.63
N ASP A 193 -24.41 9.89 4.22
CA ASP A 193 -24.10 10.27 2.84
C ASP A 193 -22.66 9.91 2.49
N ALA A 194 -21.71 10.19 3.40
CA ALA A 194 -20.32 9.80 3.24
C ALA A 194 -20.16 8.29 3.08
N ALA A 195 -20.77 7.50 3.97
CA ALA A 195 -20.73 6.04 3.90
C ALA A 195 -21.32 5.52 2.57
N ALA A 196 -22.51 6.02 2.18
CA ALA A 196 -23.14 5.66 0.92
C ALA A 196 -22.26 5.97 -0.30
N ILE A 197 -21.59 7.12 -0.31
CA ILE A 197 -20.65 7.51 -1.37
C ILE A 197 -19.45 6.55 -1.40
N LEU A 198 -18.83 6.27 -0.26
CA LEU A 198 -17.64 5.42 -0.17
C LEU A 198 -17.90 3.98 -0.57
N ASP A 199 -19.11 3.48 -0.32
CA ASP A 199 -19.49 2.10 -0.66
C ASP A 199 -19.89 1.95 -2.12
N ASN A 200 -20.59 2.94 -2.66
CA ASN A 200 -21.28 2.79 -3.93
C ASN A 200 -20.63 3.52 -5.10
N CYS A 201 -19.73 4.47 -4.83
CA CYS A 201 -19.21 5.36 -5.84
C CYS A 201 -17.69 5.22 -6.04
N ARG A 202 -17.19 5.78 -7.14
CA ARG A 202 -15.78 5.99 -7.46
C ARG A 202 -15.60 7.38 -8.07
N VAL A 203 -14.37 7.83 -8.20
CA VAL A 203 -14.04 9.09 -8.89
C VAL A 203 -13.28 8.75 -10.17
N GLY A 204 -13.87 9.10 -11.32
CA GLY A 204 -13.32 8.85 -12.64
C GLY A 204 -13.61 7.45 -13.19
N GLU A 205 -13.03 7.18 -14.36
CA GLU A 205 -13.30 5.95 -15.13
C GLU A 205 -12.46 4.75 -14.67
N ALA A 206 -11.40 4.98 -13.89
CA ALA A 206 -10.51 3.92 -13.43
C ALA A 206 -11.26 2.92 -12.54
N THR A 207 -11.07 1.62 -12.82
CA THR A 207 -11.64 0.52 -12.04
C THR A 207 -10.61 -0.12 -11.11
N THR A 208 -9.36 0.30 -11.20
CA THR A 208 -8.25 -0.12 -10.33
C THR A 208 -7.40 1.09 -9.96
N GLN A 209 -6.77 1.07 -8.79
CA GLN A 209 -5.84 2.10 -8.35
C GLN A 209 -4.54 1.47 -7.90
N VAL A 210 -3.41 2.08 -8.26
CA VAL A 210 -2.09 1.72 -7.73
C VAL A 210 -1.84 2.47 -6.42
N GLY A 211 -1.23 1.81 -5.44
CA GLY A 211 -0.71 2.50 -4.26
C GLY A 211 -1.64 2.67 -3.08
N ARG A 212 -2.90 2.24 -3.19
CA ARG A 212 -3.81 2.22 -2.05
C ARG A 212 -3.40 1.13 -1.06
N ILE A 213 -3.58 1.43 0.22
CA ILE A 213 -3.31 0.54 1.34
C ILE A 213 -4.56 -0.25 1.66
N ASN A 214 -4.47 -1.58 1.64
CA ASN A 214 -5.54 -2.43 2.12
C ASN A 214 -5.58 -2.38 3.65
N VAL A 215 -6.55 -1.64 4.19
CA VAL A 215 -6.66 -1.43 5.64
C VAL A 215 -7.06 -2.69 6.41
N ASN A 216 -7.50 -3.75 5.74
CA ASN A 216 -7.81 -5.03 6.39
C ASN A 216 -6.56 -5.90 6.62
N THR A 217 -5.47 -5.64 5.91
CA THR A 217 -4.25 -6.47 5.94
C THR A 217 -2.99 -5.67 6.27
N ALA A 218 -3.04 -4.35 6.17
CA ALA A 218 -1.94 -3.46 6.54
C ALA A 218 -1.53 -3.64 8.00
N SER A 219 -0.23 -3.72 8.23
CA SER A 219 0.34 -3.71 9.59
C SER A 219 0.12 -2.35 10.26
N GLU A 220 0.18 -2.32 11.60
CA GLU A 220 0.09 -1.08 12.37
C GLU A 220 1.11 -0.02 11.91
N ALA A 221 2.34 -0.44 11.60
CA ALA A 221 3.36 0.46 11.06
C ALA A 221 2.98 1.11 9.72
N VAL A 222 2.34 0.34 8.84
CA VAL A 222 1.86 0.86 7.54
C VAL A 222 0.67 1.78 7.76
N LEU A 223 -0.24 1.46 8.69
CA LEU A 223 -1.35 2.34 9.05
C LEU A 223 -0.85 3.67 9.65
N ASN A 224 0.15 3.64 10.54
CA ASN A 224 0.76 4.84 11.13
C ASN A 224 1.50 5.72 10.10
N SER A 225 1.85 5.17 8.93
CA SER A 225 2.39 5.97 7.81
C SER A 225 1.34 6.83 7.12
N ILE A 226 0.04 6.58 7.31
CA ILE A 226 -1.01 7.30 6.58
C ILE A 226 -1.16 8.73 7.14
N PRO A 227 -1.14 9.76 6.29
CA PRO A 227 -1.48 11.13 6.68
C PRO A 227 -2.77 11.23 7.51
N GLY A 228 -2.71 11.95 8.63
CA GLY A 228 -3.83 12.09 9.56
C GLY A 228 -4.07 10.92 10.51
N PHE A 229 -3.51 9.73 10.27
CA PHE A 229 -3.64 8.61 11.20
C PHE A 229 -2.79 8.84 12.44
N THR A 230 -3.39 8.57 13.60
CA THR A 230 -2.75 8.53 14.91
C THR A 230 -2.60 7.08 15.37
N PRO A 231 -1.72 6.77 16.34
CA PRO A 231 -1.62 5.43 16.91
C PRO A 231 -2.96 4.88 17.44
N ASP A 232 -3.83 5.75 17.98
CA ASP A 232 -5.16 5.35 18.45
C ASP A 232 -6.07 4.91 17.29
N ILE A 233 -6.02 5.63 16.15
CA ILE A 233 -6.75 5.23 14.94
C ILE A 233 -6.21 3.89 14.43
N SER A 234 -4.89 3.74 14.33
CA SER A 234 -4.26 2.49 13.88
C SER A 234 -4.59 1.31 14.79
N SER A 235 -4.65 1.53 16.11
CA SER A 235 -5.09 0.54 17.09
C SER A 235 -6.57 0.16 16.93
N ALA A 236 -7.44 1.16 16.72
CA ALA A 236 -8.85 0.91 16.43
C ALA A 236 -9.04 0.10 15.14
N MET A 237 -8.25 0.40 14.11
CA MET A 237 -8.23 -0.35 12.84
C MET A 237 -7.71 -1.78 13.06
N ALA A 238 -6.62 -1.99 13.81
CA ALA A 238 -6.11 -3.32 14.13
C ALA A 238 -7.14 -4.15 14.92
N SER A 239 -7.86 -3.54 15.86
CA SER A 239 -8.98 -4.17 16.57
C SER A 239 -10.13 -4.54 15.60
N ARG A 240 -10.42 -3.67 14.61
CA ARG A 240 -11.38 -3.98 13.56
C ARG A 240 -10.93 -5.16 12.69
N GLN A 241 -9.66 -5.24 12.32
CA GLN A 241 -9.08 -6.37 11.57
C GLN A 241 -9.28 -7.69 12.33
N GLN A 242 -9.05 -7.70 13.65
CA GLN A 242 -9.24 -8.89 14.49
C GLN A 242 -10.71 -9.32 14.62
N SER A 243 -11.66 -8.40 14.45
CA SER A 243 -13.11 -8.65 14.49
C SER A 243 -13.73 -8.89 13.10
N GLY A 244 -12.93 -9.39 12.15
CA GLY A 244 -13.37 -9.77 10.81
C GLY A 244 -13.11 -8.73 9.71
N GLY A 245 -12.48 -7.60 10.06
CA GLY A 245 -12.17 -6.52 9.12
C GLY A 245 -13.39 -5.74 8.64
N LEU A 246 -13.12 -4.65 7.95
CA LEU A 246 -14.12 -3.81 7.29
C LEU A 246 -14.64 -4.53 6.04
N GLN A 247 -15.95 -4.58 5.88
CA GLN A 247 -16.59 -5.19 4.70
C GLN A 247 -16.84 -4.14 3.61
N THR A 248 -16.99 -2.89 4.03
CA THR A 248 -17.35 -1.74 3.19
C THR A 248 -16.51 -0.52 3.57
N LEU A 249 -16.31 0.43 2.64
CA LEU A 249 -15.43 1.59 2.91
C LEU A 249 -16.14 2.60 3.80
N GLY A 250 -17.47 2.63 3.75
CA GLY A 250 -18.32 3.46 4.60
C GLY A 250 -18.17 3.12 6.08
N GLU A 251 -17.83 1.88 6.44
CA GLU A 251 -17.52 1.54 7.82
C GLU A 251 -16.34 2.33 8.40
N LEU A 252 -15.45 2.92 7.57
CA LEU A 252 -14.38 3.81 8.03
C LEU A 252 -14.92 5.02 8.79
N THR A 253 -16.14 5.49 8.47
CA THR A 253 -16.74 6.61 9.18
C THR A 253 -17.08 6.29 10.64
N THR A 254 -17.07 5.01 11.01
CA THR A 254 -17.41 4.54 12.37
C THR A 254 -16.18 4.30 13.24
N ILE A 255 -14.98 4.40 12.66
CA ILE A 255 -13.74 4.13 13.38
C ILE A 255 -13.44 5.30 14.33
N PRO A 256 -13.25 5.02 15.65
CA PRO A 256 -12.88 6.05 16.60
C PRO A 256 -11.63 6.82 16.16
N GLY A 257 -11.72 8.16 16.20
CA GLY A 257 -10.62 9.05 15.81
C GLY A 257 -10.60 9.43 14.32
N LEU A 258 -11.25 8.67 13.43
CA LEU A 258 -11.42 9.08 12.03
C LEU A 258 -12.53 10.12 11.90
N THR A 259 -12.19 11.39 12.16
CA THR A 259 -13.10 12.51 11.89
C THR A 259 -13.32 12.68 10.38
N PRO A 260 -14.39 13.37 9.95
CA PRO A 260 -14.62 13.65 8.54
C PRO A 260 -13.43 14.31 7.83
N GLU A 261 -12.69 15.19 8.51
CA GLU A 261 -11.52 15.88 7.97
C GLU A 261 -10.33 14.94 7.79
N VAL A 262 -10.07 14.07 8.78
CA VAL A 262 -9.03 13.04 8.70
C VAL A 262 -9.39 12.02 7.62
N LEU A 263 -10.65 11.61 7.54
CA LEU A 263 -11.11 10.70 6.51
C LEU A 263 -10.97 11.33 5.13
N ALA A 264 -11.40 12.58 4.93
CA ALA A 264 -11.29 13.27 3.65
C ALA A 264 -9.83 13.40 3.17
N SER A 265 -8.88 13.62 4.06
CA SER A 265 -7.45 13.73 3.71
C SER A 265 -6.77 12.38 3.46
N SER A 266 -7.28 11.29 4.02
CA SER A 266 -6.64 9.97 3.95
C SER A 266 -7.32 8.97 3.01
N ILE A 267 -8.63 9.12 2.74
CA ILE A 267 -9.47 8.11 2.08
C ILE A 267 -8.96 7.67 0.70
N ASP A 268 -8.33 8.56 -0.05
CA ASP A 268 -7.83 8.26 -1.39
C ASP A 268 -6.59 7.35 -1.37
N LEU A 269 -5.97 7.16 -0.20
CA LEU A 269 -4.93 6.18 0.06
C LEU A 269 -5.48 4.84 0.55
N LEU A 270 -6.79 4.71 0.83
CA LEU A 270 -7.35 3.51 1.48
C LEU A 270 -8.09 2.60 0.48
N ALA A 271 -7.96 1.29 0.72
CA ALA A 271 -8.68 0.22 0.04
C ALA A 271 -9.04 -0.89 1.02
N LEU A 272 -9.97 -1.78 0.63
CA LEU A 272 -10.34 -2.98 1.40
C LEU A 272 -9.85 -4.29 0.79
N GLY A 273 -9.36 -4.22 -0.44
CA GLY A 273 -9.02 -5.37 -1.23
C GLY A 273 -7.86 -5.09 -2.16
N SER A 274 -7.34 -6.17 -2.71
CA SER A 274 -6.10 -6.18 -3.49
C SER A 274 -6.25 -7.09 -4.69
N GLN A 275 -5.67 -6.65 -5.80
CA GLN A 275 -5.46 -7.45 -6.99
C GLN A 275 -4.03 -7.97 -7.04
N THR A 276 -3.08 -7.31 -6.38
CA THR A 276 -1.68 -7.71 -6.38
C THR A 276 -1.30 -8.41 -5.08
N PHE A 277 -0.60 -9.53 -5.22
CA PHE A 277 -0.11 -10.36 -4.12
C PHE A 277 1.36 -10.70 -4.34
N VAL A 278 2.08 -10.87 -3.25
CA VAL A 278 3.48 -11.32 -3.24
C VAL A 278 3.53 -12.75 -2.72
N VAL A 279 3.98 -13.68 -3.55
CA VAL A 279 4.22 -15.07 -3.18
C VAL A 279 5.70 -15.24 -2.85
N ARG A 280 6.00 -15.60 -1.60
CA ARG A 280 7.38 -15.87 -1.15
C ARG A 280 7.53 -17.35 -0.94
N VAL A 281 8.62 -17.93 -1.45
CA VAL A 281 8.87 -19.37 -1.41
C VAL A 281 10.32 -19.62 -0.99
N ILE A 282 10.51 -20.53 -0.04
CA ILE A 282 11.80 -21.15 0.26
C ILE A 282 11.72 -22.61 -0.17
N GLY A 283 12.51 -23.00 -1.17
CA GLY A 283 12.67 -24.39 -1.60
C GLY A 283 13.94 -25.01 -1.02
N GLN A 284 13.84 -26.26 -0.57
CA GLN A 284 14.94 -27.02 0.02
C GLN A 284 15.12 -28.37 -0.70
N PHE A 285 16.36 -28.72 -1.03
CA PHE A 285 16.73 -30.05 -1.51
C PHE A 285 18.09 -30.46 -0.93
N GLY A 286 18.09 -31.52 -0.11
CA GLY A 286 19.26 -31.88 0.70
C GLY A 286 19.64 -30.72 1.64
N SER A 287 20.91 -30.29 1.60
CA SER A 287 21.42 -29.16 2.37
C SER A 287 21.27 -27.80 1.68
N ARG A 288 20.76 -27.76 0.44
CA ARG A 288 20.62 -26.51 -0.32
C ARG A 288 19.24 -25.92 -0.11
N GLU A 289 19.23 -24.61 0.07
CA GLU A 289 18.03 -23.80 0.17
C GLU A 289 18.07 -22.68 -0.88
N THR A 290 16.92 -22.31 -1.44
CA THR A 290 16.81 -21.19 -2.38
C THR A 290 15.48 -20.48 -2.16
N ALA A 291 15.54 -19.17 -2.09
CA ALA A 291 14.39 -18.30 -1.93
C ALA A 291 13.99 -17.62 -3.25
N LEU A 292 12.69 -17.52 -3.48
CA LEU A 292 12.10 -16.79 -4.60
C LEU A 292 10.94 -15.93 -4.10
N GLU A 293 10.78 -14.77 -4.72
CA GLU A 293 9.61 -13.92 -4.56
C GLU A 293 8.95 -13.70 -5.92
N ALA A 294 7.62 -13.80 -5.97
CA ALA A 294 6.84 -13.63 -7.17
C ALA A 294 5.71 -12.63 -6.94
N VAL A 295 5.53 -11.69 -7.87
CA VAL A 295 4.37 -10.80 -7.88
C VAL A 295 3.30 -11.43 -8.75
N VAL A 296 2.13 -11.64 -8.17
CA VAL A 296 0.95 -12.22 -8.83
C VAL A 296 -0.15 -11.17 -8.83
N GLU A 297 -0.77 -10.95 -9.98
CA GLU A 297 -1.93 -10.07 -10.11
C GLU A 297 -3.17 -10.88 -10.48
N ILE A 298 -4.29 -10.63 -9.81
CA ILE A 298 -5.59 -11.21 -10.14
C ILE A 298 -6.23 -10.36 -11.24
N VAL A 299 -6.27 -10.90 -12.45
CA VAL A 299 -6.89 -10.29 -13.63
C VAL A 299 -8.09 -11.12 -14.01
N GLU A 300 -9.28 -10.51 -14.03
CA GLU A 300 -10.53 -11.23 -14.36
C GLU A 300 -10.75 -12.52 -13.54
N GLY A 301 -10.36 -12.47 -12.26
CA GLY A 301 -10.46 -13.60 -11.33
C GLY A 301 -9.39 -14.68 -11.51
N GLN A 302 -8.43 -14.51 -12.43
CA GLN A 302 -7.34 -15.44 -12.68
C GLN A 302 -6.00 -14.90 -12.17
N PRO A 303 -5.19 -15.70 -11.47
CA PRO A 303 -3.85 -15.30 -11.07
C PRO A 303 -2.91 -15.28 -12.27
N VAL A 304 -2.30 -14.12 -12.52
CA VAL A 304 -1.31 -13.88 -13.56
C VAL A 304 0.03 -13.57 -12.90
N LEU A 305 1.04 -14.38 -13.21
CA LEU A 305 2.41 -14.14 -12.77
C LEU A 305 2.97 -12.91 -13.49
N ARG A 306 3.36 -11.87 -12.74
CA ARG A 306 3.91 -10.63 -13.28
C ARG A 306 5.42 -10.57 -13.21
N LYS A 307 5.99 -10.94 -12.07
CA LYS A 307 7.43 -10.86 -11.81
C LYS A 307 7.87 -12.06 -10.97
N VAL A 308 9.11 -12.51 -11.17
CA VAL A 308 9.80 -13.47 -10.30
C VAL A 308 11.21 -12.95 -10.05
N ARG A 309 11.65 -12.95 -8.79
CA ARG A 309 12.99 -12.51 -8.40
C ARG A 309 13.58 -13.36 -7.29
N LYS A 310 14.89 -13.30 -7.17
CA LYS A 310 15.62 -13.77 -5.98
C LYS A 310 15.77 -12.58 -5.03
N PRO A 311 15.49 -12.74 -3.73
CA PRO A 311 15.78 -11.70 -2.74
C PRO A 311 17.25 -11.30 -2.79
N ALA A 312 17.53 -10.00 -2.61
CA ALA A 312 18.89 -9.46 -2.70
C ALA A 312 19.81 -9.96 -1.57
N LEU A 313 19.23 -10.27 -0.39
CA LEU A 313 19.96 -10.78 0.76
C LEU A 313 19.68 -12.27 1.01
N PRO A 314 20.69 -13.03 1.47
CA PRO A 314 20.53 -14.45 1.79
C PRO A 314 19.70 -14.69 3.07
N GLU A 315 19.62 -13.73 3.99
CA GLU A 315 18.90 -13.88 5.26
C GLU A 315 17.40 -13.57 5.13
N VAL A 316 16.72 -14.36 4.30
CA VAL A 316 15.30 -14.16 3.96
C VAL A 316 14.34 -14.41 5.12
N TYR A 317 14.74 -15.17 6.14
CA TYR A 317 13.92 -15.43 7.33
C TYR A 317 13.66 -14.14 8.11
N THR A 318 14.68 -13.30 8.31
CA THR A 318 14.52 -11.98 8.94
C THR A 318 13.70 -11.05 8.06
N LEU A 319 13.96 -11.02 6.75
CA LEU A 319 13.23 -10.15 5.82
C LEU A 319 11.73 -10.47 5.78
N TRP A 320 11.38 -11.76 5.75
CA TRP A 320 10.00 -12.21 5.65
C TRP A 320 9.35 -12.47 7.01
N ARG A 321 10.08 -12.27 8.12
CA ARG A 321 9.64 -12.56 9.49
C ARG A 321 9.20 -14.02 9.67
N TRP A 322 9.90 -14.94 9.03
CA TRP A 322 9.64 -16.38 9.16
C TRP A 322 10.49 -16.97 10.27
N ASN A 323 9.87 -17.82 11.09
CA ASN A 323 10.62 -18.71 11.97
C ASN A 323 11.45 -19.70 11.15
N ARG A 324 12.71 -19.94 11.51
CA ARG A 324 13.55 -20.93 10.81
C ARG A 324 12.99 -22.35 10.93
N ALA A 325 12.47 -22.71 12.10
CA ALA A 325 11.79 -23.97 12.29
C ALA A 325 10.35 -23.88 11.75
N PRO A 326 9.90 -24.83 10.90
CA PRO A 326 8.50 -24.92 10.54
C PRO A 326 7.67 -25.40 11.75
N THR A 327 6.39 -25.04 11.78
CA THR A 327 5.46 -25.47 12.82
C THR A 327 4.92 -26.88 12.58
N ALA A 328 4.89 -27.32 11.32
CA ALA A 328 4.47 -28.65 10.91
C ALA A 328 5.00 -29.03 9.52
N ASP A 329 5.07 -30.34 9.26
CA ASP A 329 5.33 -30.92 7.95
C ASP A 329 4.02 -31.44 7.33
N VAL A 330 3.79 -31.10 6.05
CA VAL A 330 2.60 -31.48 5.29
C VAL A 330 3.04 -32.23 4.02
N GLY A 331 2.59 -33.47 3.85
CA GLY A 331 2.81 -34.21 2.61
C GLY A 331 1.95 -33.65 1.47
N VAL A 332 2.56 -33.23 0.36
CA VAL A 332 1.81 -32.74 -0.82
C VAL A 332 1.17 -33.87 -1.60
N TRP A 333 1.77 -35.06 -1.52
CA TRP A 333 1.25 -36.29 -2.10
C TRP A 333 0.93 -37.24 -0.95
N GLY A 334 -0.35 -37.37 -0.60
CA GLY A 334 -0.79 -38.41 0.32
C GLY A 334 -0.61 -39.79 -0.33
N ASN A 335 -0.16 -40.76 0.45
CA ASN A 335 -0.24 -42.17 0.10
C ASN A 335 -1.69 -42.51 -0.30
N SER A 336 -1.87 -43.03 -1.51
CA SER A 336 -2.90 -44.05 -1.77
C SER A 336 -2.53 -45.33 -1.04
#